data_AF-A0A849B8L3-F1
#
_entry.id   AF-A0A849B8L3-F1
#
_cell.length_a   1.000
_cell.length_b   1.000
_cell.length_c   1.000
_cell.angle_alpha   90.00
_cell.angle_beta   90.00
_cell.angle_gamma   90.00
#
_symmetry.space_group_name_H-M   'P 1'
#
loop_
_entity.id
_entity.type
_entity.pdbx_description
1 polymer ?
#
loop_
_entity_poly.entity_id
_entity_poly.type
_entity_poly.pdbx_seq_one_letter_code
_entity_poly.pdbx_strand_id
1 'polypeptide(L)'
;MTANLATNADRNLNANPDTRSPAADDRSGLPHYDRPPLKDSRRPRCPPFVEITDADQLLPYLEHVARRPYNHGLNACWDLKEGERVLLRVDNWHSELTIQACQRILEKYKVKYEIQKVDRGPIPTWVGADEVDYYLFRTRELAQWMDMWEEEEKKQQYDKILMGYGGPVLAERFIKIQRMPFITPEILASPAHAMPIEVINAIDRWTWDRIRTARRARITDPEGTDISFTNHDDYWDARREFYHPDLTAATWRGNEHFGKTYLPGHITGRPWMFHPFKEDGCGVIAGTTNHIAPCDWTQLVVENSKITRINAGGEFGDKLRNVMEQTRDIQYPTFPGKGLMYWWEASIGTNPHIHRPRKDFPSGFVNCLYERVRSGVIHMGFGTIISSMAEREAARMGHLVGHWHLHLYFPTYTTERSGDNENIIENGRLLALDDPAIRKLCAKYGDPDLWLDESWNPAVPGINMQGDYWSHYAKDPLHWVKTELEVCRNYHPMFMRMVDADAKYCEGEGARWWKGGCCNHSGVQAPVLPGNCCGTEGSAVQDAAPAQAGHCCHGGAASD
;
A
#
# COMPACT_ATOMS: atom_id res chain seq x y z
N MET A 1 -7.20 76.86 -31.92
CA MET A 1 -6.83 77.13 -33.33
C MET A 1 -6.15 75.88 -33.86
N THR A 2 -6.95 74.93 -34.38
CA THR A 2 -7.19 74.69 -35.83
C THR A 2 -5.88 74.30 -36.53
N ALA A 3 -5.63 73.08 -37.00
CA ALA A 3 -6.39 72.04 -37.72
C ALA A 3 -5.68 71.79 -39.07
N ASN A 4 -5.41 70.51 -39.38
CA ASN A 4 -5.59 69.81 -40.68
C ASN A 4 -4.58 68.64 -40.73
N LEU A 5 -4.96 67.35 -40.67
CA LEU A 5 -5.90 66.50 -41.44
C LEU A 5 -5.52 66.29 -42.91
N ALA A 6 -5.14 65.04 -43.21
CA ALA A 6 -5.49 64.20 -44.39
C ALA A 6 -4.44 63.06 -44.52
N THR A 7 -4.69 61.80 -44.91
CA THR A 7 -5.82 60.82 -44.86
C THR A 7 -5.29 59.53 -45.53
N ASN A 8 -5.72 58.35 -45.01
CA ASN A 8 -5.98 57.04 -45.67
C ASN A 8 -4.83 56.32 -46.43
N ALA A 9 -4.37 55.13 -45.99
CA ALA A 9 -4.99 53.78 -45.95
C ALA A 9 -4.80 52.98 -47.25
N ASP A 10 -3.96 51.93 -47.23
CA ASP A 10 -4.37 50.50 -47.29
C ASP A 10 -3.20 49.50 -47.53
N ARG A 11 -3.25 48.40 -46.77
CA ARG A 11 -2.93 46.97 -47.07
C ARG A 11 -1.52 46.49 -47.52
N ASN A 12 -0.91 45.67 -46.66
CA ASN A 12 -0.61 44.22 -46.81
C ASN A 12 0.61 43.86 -45.94
N LEU A 13 0.46 43.14 -44.82
CA LEU A 13 0.45 41.66 -44.73
C LEU A 13 1.58 40.99 -45.53
N ASN A 14 2.77 40.92 -44.93
CA ASN A 14 3.67 39.76 -44.98
C ASN A 14 4.96 40.07 -44.18
N ALA A 15 5.01 39.60 -42.93
CA ALA A 15 6.26 39.42 -42.21
C ALA A 15 6.12 38.19 -41.30
N ASN A 16 6.90 37.17 -41.67
CA ASN A 16 6.98 35.85 -41.08
C ASN A 16 7.46 35.91 -39.61
N PRO A 17 6.73 35.37 -38.61
CA PRO A 17 7.21 35.26 -37.25
C PRO A 17 7.74 33.84 -37.02
N ASP A 18 8.87 33.49 -37.63
CA ASP A 18 9.57 32.24 -37.34
C ASP A 18 11.06 32.51 -37.16
N THR A 19 11.50 32.42 -35.90
CA THR A 19 12.86 32.28 -35.36
C THR A 19 12.90 32.78 -33.91
N ARG A 20 12.03 32.24 -33.05
CA ARG A 20 12.40 32.12 -31.64
C ARG A 20 13.03 30.75 -31.48
N SER A 21 14.32 30.73 -31.15
CA SER A 21 14.98 29.52 -30.67
C SER A 21 14.12 28.90 -29.56
N PRO A 22 13.82 27.59 -29.62
CA PRO A 22 13.18 26.94 -28.49
C PRO A 22 14.14 27.05 -27.30
N ALA A 23 13.65 27.60 -26.20
CA ALA A 23 14.30 27.42 -24.91
C ALA A 23 14.54 25.91 -24.75
N ALA A 24 15.77 25.54 -24.41
CA ALA A 24 16.09 24.16 -24.09
C ALA A 24 15.07 23.66 -23.07
N ASP A 25 14.32 22.65 -23.49
CA ASP A 25 13.29 21.94 -22.75
C ASP A 25 13.98 21.27 -21.56
N ASP A 26 13.96 21.92 -20.40
CA ASP A 26 14.50 21.40 -19.13
C ASP A 26 13.56 20.31 -18.59
N ARG A 27 13.35 19.25 -19.37
CA ARG A 27 12.68 18.00 -18.96
C ARG A 27 13.67 17.01 -18.35
N SER A 28 14.84 17.49 -17.92
CA SER A 28 15.87 16.61 -17.36
C SER A 28 15.34 15.96 -16.07
N GLY A 29 15.06 14.64 -16.15
CA GLY A 29 14.56 13.85 -15.01
C GLY A 29 13.06 13.60 -14.92
N LEU A 30 12.24 14.05 -15.88
CA LEU A 30 10.83 13.63 -15.97
C LEU A 30 10.72 12.27 -16.69
N PRO A 31 9.93 11.30 -16.19
CA PRO A 31 9.66 10.07 -16.91
C PRO A 31 9.07 10.33 -18.30
N HIS A 32 9.71 9.82 -19.34
CA HIS A 32 9.19 9.91 -20.70
C HIS A 32 9.55 8.63 -21.46
N TYR A 33 8.55 8.04 -22.10
CA TYR A 33 8.68 6.78 -22.82
C TYR A 33 7.96 6.86 -24.16
N ASP A 34 8.66 6.52 -25.25
CA ASP A 34 8.04 6.47 -26.60
C ASP A 34 6.94 5.40 -26.68
N ARG A 35 7.05 4.38 -25.84
CA ARG A 35 6.06 3.32 -25.64
C ARG A 35 6.04 2.90 -24.18
N PRO A 36 4.88 2.48 -23.63
CA PRO A 36 4.80 2.04 -22.24
C PRO A 36 5.80 0.89 -21.96
N PRO A 37 6.81 1.09 -21.10
CA PRO A 37 7.94 0.17 -20.94
C PRO A 37 7.55 -1.19 -20.37
N LEU A 38 6.43 -1.28 -19.66
CA LEU A 38 6.02 -2.46 -18.91
C LEU A 38 4.74 -3.12 -19.44
N LYS A 39 4.21 -2.66 -20.57
CA LYS A 39 2.94 -3.17 -21.12
C LYS A 39 2.96 -4.68 -21.33
N ASP A 40 4.08 -5.24 -21.79
CA ASP A 40 4.15 -6.67 -22.11
C ASP A 40 4.55 -7.53 -20.92
N SER A 41 5.25 -6.99 -19.93
CA SER A 41 5.78 -7.73 -18.77
C SER A 41 4.94 -7.60 -17.50
N ARG A 42 4.18 -6.51 -17.36
CA ARG A 42 3.40 -6.17 -16.14
C ARG A 42 2.04 -5.58 -16.47
N ARG A 43 1.28 -6.28 -17.31
CA ARG A 43 -0.10 -5.91 -17.66
C ARG A 43 -0.94 -5.60 -16.42
N PRO A 44 -1.89 -4.66 -16.51
CA PRO A 44 -2.83 -4.40 -15.43
C PRO A 44 -3.57 -5.69 -15.04
N ARG A 45 -3.91 -5.79 -13.76
CA ARG A 45 -4.72 -6.87 -13.20
C ARG A 45 -5.65 -6.24 -12.18
N CYS A 46 -6.92 -6.59 -12.22
CA CYS A 46 -7.88 -6.27 -11.17
C CYS A 46 -8.66 -7.55 -10.92
N PRO A 47 -8.76 -8.04 -9.68
CA PRO A 47 -9.52 -9.24 -9.42
C PRO A 47 -11.04 -8.94 -9.45
N PRO A 48 -11.91 -9.94 -9.61
CA PRO A 48 -13.35 -9.76 -9.53
C PRO A 48 -13.77 -9.09 -8.22
N PHE A 49 -14.80 -8.24 -8.27
CA PHE A 49 -15.44 -7.74 -7.04
C PHE A 49 -16.40 -8.80 -6.55
N VAL A 50 -16.24 -9.21 -5.29
CA VAL A 50 -17.15 -10.13 -4.61
C VAL A 50 -18.07 -9.35 -3.69
N GLU A 51 -19.36 -9.69 -3.71
CA GLU A 51 -20.34 -9.06 -2.84
C GLU A 51 -20.54 -9.91 -1.58
N ILE A 52 -20.35 -9.28 -0.42
CA ILE A 52 -20.54 -9.92 0.88
C ILE A 52 -21.81 -9.34 1.50
N THR A 53 -22.76 -10.20 1.78
CA THR A 53 -24.08 -9.85 2.33
C THR A 53 -24.29 -10.41 3.73
N ASP A 54 -23.52 -11.42 4.14
CA ASP A 54 -23.56 -12.01 5.48
C ASP A 54 -22.15 -12.16 6.08
N ALA A 55 -22.02 -11.94 7.38
CA ALA A 55 -20.78 -12.13 8.12
C ALA A 55 -20.25 -13.58 8.09
N ASP A 56 -21.11 -14.59 7.93
CA ASP A 56 -20.71 -16.00 7.82
C ASP A 56 -19.87 -16.28 6.58
N GLN A 57 -20.05 -15.49 5.51
CA GLN A 57 -19.24 -15.60 4.30
C GLN A 57 -17.76 -15.23 4.55
N LEU A 58 -17.46 -14.49 5.63
CA LEU A 58 -16.12 -14.05 6.00
C LEU A 58 -15.41 -15.02 6.96
N LEU A 59 -16.16 -15.91 7.62
CA LEU A 59 -15.61 -16.86 8.59
C LEU A 59 -14.54 -17.79 8.02
N PRO A 60 -14.62 -18.30 6.78
CA PRO A 60 -13.57 -19.14 6.22
C PRO A 60 -12.21 -18.43 6.13
N TYR A 61 -12.20 -17.13 5.82
CA TYR A 61 -10.97 -16.33 5.77
C TYR A 61 -10.42 -16.09 7.19
N LEU A 62 -11.31 -15.75 8.13
CA LEU A 62 -10.94 -15.57 9.54
C LEU A 62 -10.47 -16.86 10.19
N GLU A 63 -10.94 -18.03 9.74
CA GLU A 63 -10.47 -19.32 10.23
C GLU A 63 -8.97 -19.51 9.97
N HIS A 64 -8.50 -19.13 8.78
CA HIS A 64 -7.07 -19.17 8.46
C HIS A 64 -6.30 -18.17 9.33
N VAL A 65 -6.79 -16.94 9.46
CA VAL A 65 -6.18 -15.89 10.31
C VAL A 65 -6.11 -16.32 11.79
N ALA A 66 -7.17 -16.92 12.32
CA ALA A 66 -7.27 -17.39 13.69
C ALA A 66 -6.24 -18.49 14.02
N ARG A 67 -5.96 -19.38 13.06
CA ARG A 67 -5.04 -20.52 13.22
C ARG A 67 -3.57 -20.16 12.99
N ARG A 68 -3.30 -19.11 12.23
CA ARG A 68 -1.94 -18.70 11.88
C ARG A 68 -1.12 -18.45 13.15
N PRO A 69 0.08 -19.06 13.28
CA PRO A 69 0.98 -18.78 14.38
C PRO A 69 1.30 -17.30 14.48
N TYR A 70 1.31 -16.81 15.72
CA TYR A 70 1.56 -15.42 16.03
C TYR A 70 2.88 -14.92 15.42
N ASN A 71 2.86 -13.72 14.82
CA ASN A 71 4.06 -12.95 14.50
C ASN A 71 3.75 -11.46 14.62
N HIS A 72 4.73 -10.63 14.95
CA HIS A 72 4.55 -9.17 15.15
C HIS A 72 4.35 -8.38 13.83
N GLY A 73 4.15 -9.08 12.70
CA GLY A 73 4.12 -8.56 11.33
C GLY A 73 2.83 -7.85 10.92
N LEU A 74 2.75 -7.57 9.61
CA LEU A 74 1.54 -7.04 8.97
C LEU A 74 0.61 -8.14 8.41
N ASN A 75 1.11 -9.38 8.31
CA ASN A 75 0.26 -10.52 8.04
C ASN A 75 -0.60 -10.82 9.27
N ALA A 76 -1.93 -10.72 9.15
CA ALA A 76 -2.84 -11.02 10.25
C ALA A 76 -2.68 -12.50 10.70
N CYS A 77 -2.19 -12.69 11.92
CA CYS A 77 -1.89 -14.00 12.50
C CYS A 77 -2.30 -14.07 13.98
N TRP A 78 -3.56 -14.42 14.23
CA TRP A 78 -4.15 -14.22 15.56
C TRP A 78 -3.81 -15.30 16.58
N ASP A 79 -3.41 -16.52 16.18
CA ASP A 79 -3.06 -17.63 17.09
C ASP A 79 -4.07 -17.77 18.24
N LEU A 80 -5.37 -17.81 17.94
CA LEU A 80 -6.44 -17.81 18.95
C LEU A 80 -6.46 -19.13 19.73
N LYS A 81 -6.58 -19.05 21.05
CA LYS A 81 -6.66 -20.22 21.93
C LYS A 81 -7.83 -20.13 22.89
N GLU A 82 -8.45 -21.28 23.17
CA GLU A 82 -9.56 -21.39 24.12
C GLU A 82 -9.20 -20.77 25.48
N GLY A 83 -10.08 -19.91 25.99
CA GLY A 83 -9.93 -19.26 27.29
C GLY A 83 -9.08 -17.97 27.32
N GLU A 84 -8.37 -17.61 26.25
CA GLU A 84 -7.64 -16.33 26.16
C GLU A 84 -8.59 -15.13 26.31
N ARG A 85 -8.09 -14.06 26.92
CA ARG A 85 -8.78 -12.76 27.05
C ARG A 85 -8.34 -11.85 25.91
N VAL A 86 -9.26 -11.49 25.03
CA VAL A 86 -8.99 -10.75 23.80
C VAL A 86 -9.73 -9.41 23.80
N LEU A 87 -9.00 -8.32 23.61
CA LEU A 87 -9.59 -7.02 23.28
C LEU A 87 -9.59 -6.84 21.77
N LEU A 88 -10.77 -6.78 21.15
CA LEU A 88 -10.95 -6.34 19.76
C LEU A 88 -11.24 -4.84 19.77
N ARG A 89 -10.28 -4.02 19.34
CA ARG A 89 -10.48 -2.57 19.21
C ARG A 89 -10.73 -2.22 17.75
N VAL A 90 -11.91 -1.66 17.51
CA VAL A 90 -12.38 -1.20 16.21
C VAL A 90 -12.91 0.22 16.35
N ASP A 91 -13.27 0.84 15.25
CA ASP A 91 -13.91 2.16 15.25
C ASP A 91 -15.11 2.19 14.31
N ASN A 92 -15.83 3.31 14.35
CA ASN A 92 -17.00 3.55 13.50
C ASN A 92 -16.69 3.64 11.99
N TRP A 93 -15.42 3.53 11.57
CA TRP A 93 -15.04 3.44 10.16
C TRP A 93 -14.90 1.99 9.67
N HIS A 94 -14.95 1.01 10.58
CA HIS A 94 -14.99 -0.40 10.20
C HIS A 94 -16.41 -0.83 9.80
N SER A 95 -16.51 -1.74 8.83
CA SER A 95 -17.78 -2.35 8.44
C SER A 95 -18.35 -3.20 9.57
N GLU A 96 -19.63 -3.01 9.89
CA GLU A 96 -20.33 -3.81 10.91
C GLU A 96 -20.34 -5.31 10.56
N LEU A 97 -20.44 -5.68 9.27
CA LEU A 97 -20.33 -7.08 8.83
C LEU A 97 -18.99 -7.69 9.23
N THR A 98 -17.91 -6.92 9.15
CA THR A 98 -16.58 -7.38 9.51
C THR A 98 -16.42 -7.51 11.03
N ILE A 99 -16.99 -6.57 11.80
CA ILE A 99 -17.02 -6.65 13.26
C ILE A 99 -17.80 -7.89 13.71
N GLN A 100 -18.97 -8.15 13.11
CA GLN A 100 -19.79 -9.33 13.41
C GLN A 100 -19.06 -10.63 13.07
N ALA A 101 -18.36 -10.70 11.93
CA ALA A 101 -17.55 -11.88 11.58
C ALA A 101 -16.42 -12.12 12.58
N CYS A 102 -15.76 -11.05 13.03
CA CYS A 102 -14.73 -11.12 14.07
C CYS A 102 -15.31 -11.60 15.41
N GLN A 103 -16.49 -11.13 15.81
CA GLN A 103 -17.17 -11.61 17.00
C GLN A 103 -17.44 -13.13 16.89
N ARG A 104 -18.02 -13.58 15.78
CA ARG A 104 -18.35 -15.00 15.55
C ARG A 104 -17.12 -15.91 15.58
N ILE A 105 -15.98 -15.48 15.01
CA ILE A 105 -14.74 -16.30 15.08
C ILE A 105 -14.16 -16.35 16.49
N LEU A 106 -14.25 -15.26 17.26
CA LEU A 106 -13.82 -15.24 18.66
C LEU A 106 -14.68 -16.19 19.52
N GLU A 107 -16.00 -16.18 19.32
CA GLU A 107 -16.94 -17.10 19.95
C GLU A 107 -16.65 -18.56 19.59
N LYS A 108 -16.39 -18.85 18.31
CA LYS A 108 -16.03 -20.19 17.83
C LYS A 108 -14.79 -20.76 18.52
N TYR A 109 -13.79 -19.92 18.77
CA TYR A 109 -12.56 -20.29 19.47
C TYR A 109 -12.70 -20.26 21.00
N LYS A 110 -13.89 -19.92 21.52
CA LYS A 110 -14.20 -19.83 22.95
C LYS A 110 -13.21 -18.93 23.70
N VAL A 111 -12.78 -17.85 23.06
CA VAL A 111 -12.03 -16.79 23.76
C VAL A 111 -13.00 -15.96 24.59
N LYS A 112 -12.51 -15.41 25.70
CA LYS A 112 -13.21 -14.35 26.43
C LYS A 112 -12.87 -13.06 25.72
N TYR A 113 -13.86 -12.32 25.21
CA TYR A 113 -13.55 -11.12 24.43
C TYR A 113 -14.32 -9.90 24.88
N GLU A 114 -13.74 -8.74 24.60
CA GLU A 114 -14.37 -7.43 24.68
C GLU A 114 -14.21 -6.74 23.32
N ILE A 115 -15.28 -6.09 22.85
CA ILE A 115 -15.23 -5.26 21.63
C ILE A 115 -15.31 -3.80 22.05
N GLN A 116 -14.19 -3.09 21.92
CA GLN A 116 -14.15 -1.65 22.14
C GLN A 116 -14.34 -0.93 20.81
N LYS A 117 -15.50 -0.27 20.65
CA LYS A 117 -15.78 0.61 19.50
C LYS A 117 -15.38 2.05 19.86
N VAL A 118 -14.43 2.61 19.11
CA VAL A 118 -14.03 4.02 19.24
C VAL A 118 -14.78 4.86 18.22
N ASP A 119 -15.36 5.98 18.65
CA ASP A 119 -15.91 6.97 17.73
C ASP A 119 -14.79 7.91 17.23
N ARG A 120 -14.53 7.90 15.92
CA ARG A 120 -13.59 8.78 15.24
C ARG A 120 -14.27 9.95 14.54
N GLY A 121 -15.59 10.08 14.68
CA GLY A 121 -16.38 11.05 13.95
C GLY A 121 -16.61 10.65 12.49
N PRO A 122 -17.01 11.60 11.63
CA PRO A 122 -17.31 11.34 10.22
C PRO A 122 -16.13 10.69 9.48
N ILE A 123 -16.44 9.82 8.53
CA ILE A 123 -15.43 9.22 7.64
C ILE A 123 -14.92 10.31 6.68
N PRO A 124 -13.65 10.73 6.76
CA PRO A 124 -13.11 11.72 5.84
C PRO A 124 -12.91 11.11 4.45
N THR A 125 -13.04 11.92 3.41
CA THR A 125 -12.53 11.61 2.08
C THR A 125 -11.16 12.26 1.94
N TRP A 126 -10.19 11.53 1.43
CA TRP A 126 -8.81 11.99 1.40
C TRP A 126 -8.35 12.45 0.02
N VAL A 127 -7.34 13.31 0.02
CA VAL A 127 -6.43 13.55 -1.10
C VAL A 127 -4.99 13.26 -0.67
N GLY A 128 -4.07 13.05 -1.62
CA GLY A 128 -2.69 12.69 -1.29
C GLY A 128 -2.00 13.71 -0.37
N ALA A 129 -2.28 15.01 -0.55
CA ALA A 129 -1.71 16.07 0.29
C ALA A 129 -2.13 16.01 1.77
N ASP A 130 -3.19 15.27 2.11
CA ASP A 130 -3.64 15.10 3.50
C ASP A 130 -2.70 14.22 4.33
N GLU A 131 -1.85 13.41 3.69
CA GLU A 131 -0.88 12.58 4.39
C GLU A 131 0.02 13.42 5.30
N VAL A 132 0.38 14.64 4.88
CA VAL A 132 1.28 15.48 5.68
C VAL A 132 0.67 15.78 7.03
N ASP A 133 -0.52 16.37 7.02
CA ASP A 133 -1.25 16.76 8.23
C ASP A 133 -1.67 15.54 9.05
N TYR A 134 -2.09 14.46 8.36
CA TYR A 134 -2.45 13.21 9.00
C TYR A 134 -1.30 12.66 9.85
N TYR A 135 -0.07 12.56 9.31
CA TYR A 135 1.04 12.03 10.08
C TYR A 135 1.63 13.00 11.09
N LEU A 136 1.51 14.32 10.89
CA LEU A 136 1.85 15.28 11.95
C LEU A 136 0.96 15.12 13.18
N PHE A 137 -0.34 14.92 12.97
CA PHE A 137 -1.28 14.64 14.05
C PHE A 137 -1.08 13.22 14.62
N ARG A 138 -1.08 12.22 13.75
CA ARG A 138 -1.12 10.81 14.10
C ARG A 138 0.13 10.38 14.85
N THR A 139 1.31 10.79 14.41
CA THR A 139 2.59 10.37 15.01
C THR A 139 2.69 10.82 16.48
N ARG A 140 2.24 12.03 16.78
CA ARG A 140 2.14 12.52 18.16
C ARG A 140 1.16 11.71 18.99
N GLU A 141 0.00 11.38 18.43
CA GLU A 141 -0.99 10.51 19.08
C GLU A 141 -0.43 9.10 19.32
N LEU A 142 0.35 8.54 18.38
CA LEU A 142 0.97 7.22 18.53
C LEU A 142 1.94 7.19 19.70
N ALA A 143 2.79 8.21 19.85
CA ALA A 143 3.70 8.30 21.00
C ALA A 143 2.94 8.32 22.34
N GLN A 144 1.80 9.00 22.41
CA GLN A 144 0.93 9.00 23.60
C GLN A 144 0.25 7.65 23.83
N TRP A 145 -0.18 6.99 22.75
CA TRP A 145 -0.77 5.66 22.84
C TRP A 145 0.23 4.65 23.38
N MET A 146 1.49 4.70 22.94
CA MET A 146 2.54 3.83 23.48
C MET A 146 2.66 3.97 25.01
N ASP A 147 2.60 5.19 25.54
CA ASP A 147 2.60 5.45 26.99
C ASP A 147 1.39 4.81 27.67
N MET A 148 0.20 5.02 27.12
CA MET A 148 -1.03 4.43 27.68
C MET A 148 -0.99 2.91 27.67
N TRP A 149 -0.48 2.31 26.60
CA TRP A 149 -0.39 0.86 26.47
C TRP A 149 0.61 0.24 27.43
N GLU A 150 1.76 0.88 27.68
CA GLU A 150 2.69 0.44 28.72
C GLU A 150 2.01 0.37 30.10
N GLU A 151 1.03 1.24 30.38
CA GLU A 151 0.23 1.17 31.61
C GLU A 151 -0.86 0.08 31.55
N GLU A 152 -1.56 -0.08 30.43
CA GLU A 152 -2.54 -1.17 30.26
C GLU A 152 -1.89 -2.56 30.36
N GLU A 153 -0.68 -2.70 29.82
CA GLU A 153 0.10 -3.92 29.85
C GLU A 153 0.37 -4.38 31.29
N LYS A 154 0.66 -3.44 32.20
CA LYS A 154 0.86 -3.73 33.63
C LYS A 154 -0.39 -4.24 34.32
N LYS A 155 -1.59 -3.89 33.84
CA LYS A 155 -2.85 -4.38 34.41
C LYS A 155 -3.12 -5.83 34.03
N GLN A 156 -2.47 -6.34 32.97
CA GLN A 156 -2.59 -7.73 32.49
C GLN A 156 -4.04 -8.19 32.34
N GLN A 157 -4.93 -7.30 31.87
CA GLN A 157 -6.36 -7.58 31.71
C GLN A 157 -6.65 -8.48 30.50
N TYR A 158 -5.83 -8.38 29.46
CA TYR A 158 -5.96 -9.14 28.22
C TYR A 158 -4.68 -9.91 27.96
N ASP A 159 -4.81 -11.05 27.28
CA ASP A 159 -3.70 -11.83 26.78
C ASP A 159 -3.36 -11.41 25.34
N LYS A 160 -4.34 -10.86 24.62
CA LYS A 160 -4.20 -10.41 23.24
C LYS A 160 -5.04 -9.17 22.93
N ILE A 161 -4.51 -8.31 22.07
CA ILE A 161 -5.22 -7.17 21.50
C ILE A 161 -5.21 -7.30 19.97
N LEU A 162 -6.39 -7.26 19.36
CA LEU A 162 -6.57 -7.25 17.91
C LEU A 162 -6.96 -5.83 17.49
N MET A 163 -6.08 -5.18 16.74
CA MET A 163 -6.32 -3.80 16.31
C MET A 163 -5.50 -3.34 15.12
N GLY A 164 -6.07 -2.37 14.42
CA GLY A 164 -5.35 -1.48 13.54
C GLY A 164 -4.87 -2.14 12.25
N TYR A 165 -4.69 -1.27 11.27
CA TYR A 165 -4.26 -1.61 9.93
C TYR A 165 -2.73 -1.40 9.78
N GLY A 166 -2.24 -0.27 10.27
CA GLY A 166 -0.84 0.08 10.49
C GLY A 166 -0.77 0.94 11.75
N GLY A 167 0.32 0.87 12.52
CA GLY A 167 0.37 1.57 13.80
C GLY A 167 1.45 1.04 14.74
N PRO A 168 1.50 1.57 15.97
CA PRO A 168 2.67 1.47 16.80
C PRO A 168 2.95 0.00 17.10
N VAL A 169 4.21 -0.38 16.97
CA VAL A 169 4.65 -1.70 17.38
C VAL A 169 5.11 -1.59 18.82
N LEU A 170 4.27 -2.08 19.71
CA LEU A 170 4.50 -1.99 21.14
C LEU A 170 5.39 -3.15 21.59
N ALA A 171 5.97 -2.99 22.77
CA ALA A 171 6.64 -4.11 23.41
C ALA A 171 5.61 -5.19 23.76
N GLU A 172 5.90 -6.43 23.39
CA GLU A 172 5.04 -7.59 23.63
C GLU A 172 5.51 -8.32 24.90
N ARG A 173 5.54 -7.63 26.04
CA ARG A 173 6.12 -8.20 27.28
C ARG A 173 5.12 -9.10 27.99
N PHE A 174 3.87 -8.66 28.09
CA PHE A 174 2.78 -9.38 28.75
C PHE A 174 1.53 -9.54 27.87
N ILE A 175 1.37 -8.71 26.81
CA ILE A 175 0.22 -8.76 25.93
C ILE A 175 0.69 -8.91 24.48
N LYS A 176 0.08 -9.87 23.76
CA LYS A 176 0.28 -10.03 22.31
C LYS A 176 -0.55 -9.01 21.54
N ILE A 177 0.02 -8.34 20.56
CA ILE A 177 -0.71 -7.35 19.74
C ILE A 177 -0.69 -7.79 18.29
N GLN A 178 -1.86 -7.93 17.70
CA GLN A 178 -2.01 -8.34 16.30
C GLN A 178 -2.81 -7.36 15.49
N ARG A 179 -2.45 -7.29 14.20
CA ARG A 179 -3.17 -6.47 13.23
C ARG A 179 -4.58 -7.00 13.02
N MET A 180 -5.48 -6.04 12.92
CA MET A 180 -6.86 -6.23 12.49
C MET A 180 -7.08 -5.31 11.28
N PRO A 181 -6.57 -5.71 10.09
CA PRO A 181 -6.58 -4.86 8.91
C PRO A 181 -7.94 -4.81 8.20
N PHE A 182 -8.94 -5.53 8.69
CA PHE A 182 -10.19 -5.77 7.99
C PHE A 182 -11.16 -4.58 8.17
N ILE A 183 -10.97 -3.53 7.37
CA ILE A 183 -11.84 -2.34 7.37
C ILE A 183 -13.17 -2.63 6.67
N THR A 184 -13.09 -3.36 5.55
CA THR A 184 -14.24 -3.70 4.71
C THR A 184 -14.33 -5.21 4.48
N PRO A 185 -15.53 -5.73 4.14
CA PRO A 185 -15.67 -7.14 3.76
C PRO A 185 -14.85 -7.51 2.53
N GLU A 186 -14.63 -6.57 1.60
CA GLU A 186 -13.80 -6.76 0.41
C GLU A 186 -12.34 -7.08 0.81
N ILE A 187 -11.78 -6.34 1.77
CA ILE A 187 -10.43 -6.58 2.27
C ILE A 187 -10.34 -7.97 2.91
N LEU A 188 -11.28 -8.31 3.79
CA LEU A 188 -11.27 -9.59 4.51
C LEU A 188 -11.48 -10.79 3.57
N ALA A 189 -12.33 -10.67 2.56
CA ALA A 189 -12.62 -11.71 1.58
C ALA A 189 -11.54 -11.82 0.47
N SER A 190 -10.29 -11.46 0.77
CA SER A 190 -9.15 -11.61 -0.14
C SER A 190 -8.42 -12.94 0.11
N PRO A 191 -7.92 -13.61 -0.95
CA PRO A 191 -7.01 -14.75 -0.81
C PRO A 191 -5.75 -14.45 0.00
N ALA A 192 -5.38 -13.17 0.18
CA ALA A 192 -4.29 -12.75 1.07
C ALA A 192 -4.44 -13.31 2.49
N HIS A 193 -5.69 -13.46 2.95
CA HIS A 193 -6.01 -13.94 4.29
C HIS A 193 -6.28 -15.44 4.35
N ALA A 194 -6.41 -16.12 3.20
CA ALA A 194 -6.45 -17.57 3.10
C ALA A 194 -5.07 -18.19 2.88
N MET A 195 -4.13 -17.45 2.28
CA MET A 195 -2.82 -17.97 1.85
C MET A 195 -2.10 -18.78 2.95
N PRO A 196 -1.57 -19.98 2.62
CA PRO A 196 -0.88 -20.83 3.58
C PRO A 196 0.31 -20.13 4.24
N ILE A 197 0.41 -20.22 5.56
CA ILE A 197 1.38 -19.44 6.34
C ILE A 197 2.82 -19.83 6.05
N GLU A 198 3.10 -21.10 5.77
CA GLU A 198 4.44 -21.54 5.40
C GLU A 198 4.89 -20.98 4.05
N VAL A 199 3.96 -20.68 3.14
CA VAL A 199 4.27 -20.06 1.84
C VAL A 199 4.63 -18.60 2.07
N ILE A 200 3.80 -17.88 2.85
CA ILE A 200 4.10 -16.49 3.26
C ILE A 200 5.46 -16.41 3.96
N ASN A 201 5.72 -17.29 4.94
CA ASN A 201 6.98 -17.31 5.68
C ASN A 201 8.17 -17.63 4.77
N ALA A 202 7.99 -18.50 3.77
CA ALA A 202 9.04 -18.81 2.80
C ALA A 202 9.36 -17.60 1.90
N ILE A 203 8.35 -16.87 1.44
CA ILE A 203 8.51 -15.64 0.65
C ILE A 203 9.24 -14.56 1.48
N ASP A 204 8.78 -14.32 2.70
CA ASP A 204 9.39 -13.37 3.64
C ASP A 204 10.86 -13.72 3.89
N ARG A 205 11.13 -15.00 4.18
CA ARG A 205 12.50 -15.46 4.47
C ARG A 205 13.41 -15.35 3.25
N TRP A 206 12.93 -15.76 2.08
CA TRP A 206 13.67 -15.67 0.81
C TRP A 206 14.11 -14.23 0.54
N THR A 207 13.19 -13.28 0.77
CA THR A 207 13.41 -11.85 0.55
C THR A 207 14.40 -11.29 1.58
N TRP A 208 14.19 -11.61 2.86
CA TRP A 208 15.08 -11.17 3.94
C TRP A 208 16.52 -11.67 3.78
N ASP A 209 16.70 -12.93 3.41
CA ASP A 209 18.02 -13.53 3.22
C ASP A 209 18.86 -12.81 2.17
N ARG A 210 18.22 -12.32 1.12
CA ARG A 210 18.88 -11.56 0.05
C ARG A 210 19.23 -10.16 0.49
N ILE A 211 18.28 -9.47 1.13
CA ILE A 211 18.51 -8.11 1.64
C ILE A 211 19.67 -8.09 2.65
N ARG A 212 19.60 -8.92 3.70
CA ARG A 212 20.60 -8.88 4.78
C ARG A 212 22.01 -9.21 4.31
N THR A 213 22.15 -9.98 3.23
CA THR A 213 23.45 -10.36 2.66
C THR A 213 23.93 -9.46 1.52
N ALA A 214 23.11 -8.50 1.07
CA ALA A 214 23.50 -7.49 0.09
C ALA A 214 24.56 -6.54 0.66
N ARG A 215 25.45 -6.07 -0.21
CA ARG A 215 26.48 -5.06 0.09
C ARG A 215 26.05 -3.67 -0.35
N ARG A 216 25.38 -3.59 -1.50
CA ARG A 216 24.77 -2.38 -2.04
C ARG A 216 23.41 -2.72 -2.62
N ALA A 217 22.52 -1.74 -2.63
CA ALA A 217 21.26 -1.84 -3.35
C ALA A 217 21.03 -0.61 -4.21
N ARG A 218 20.31 -0.81 -5.32
CA ARG A 218 19.75 0.24 -6.17
C ARG A 218 18.28 -0.05 -6.41
N ILE A 219 17.46 0.98 -6.30
CA ILE A 219 16.02 0.92 -6.53
C ILE A 219 15.72 1.87 -7.67
N THR A 220 15.09 1.37 -8.73
CA THR A 220 14.59 2.18 -9.84
C THR A 220 13.11 1.93 -10.06
N ASP A 221 12.34 2.94 -10.42
CA ASP A 221 10.92 2.80 -10.80
C ASP A 221 10.61 3.66 -12.03
N PRO A 222 9.72 3.21 -12.96
CA PRO A 222 9.37 4.00 -14.14
C PRO A 222 8.73 5.36 -13.86
N GLU A 223 8.25 5.63 -12.64
CA GLU A 223 7.80 6.97 -12.23
C GLU A 223 8.98 7.91 -11.88
N GLY A 224 10.24 7.46 -12.03
CA GLY A 224 11.43 8.30 -11.96
C GLY A 224 12.26 8.15 -10.69
N THR A 225 11.93 7.19 -9.82
CA THR A 225 12.84 6.82 -8.71
C THR A 225 14.11 6.19 -9.28
N ASP A 226 15.26 6.64 -8.77
CA ASP A 226 16.58 6.03 -8.99
C ASP A 226 17.46 6.40 -7.80
N ILE A 227 17.60 5.47 -6.85
CA ILE A 227 18.31 5.69 -5.59
C ILE A 227 19.17 4.48 -5.24
N SER A 228 20.35 4.74 -4.66
CA SER A 228 21.25 3.69 -4.20
C SER A 228 21.76 3.97 -2.79
N PHE A 229 22.13 2.92 -2.07
CA PHE A 229 22.72 3.00 -0.74
C PHE A 229 23.62 1.78 -0.46
N THR A 230 24.54 1.93 0.49
CA THR A 230 25.37 0.83 0.98
C THR A 230 24.67 0.14 2.15
N ASN A 231 24.60 -1.18 2.11
CA ASN A 231 24.11 -2.00 3.21
C ASN A 231 25.27 -2.38 4.14
N HIS A 232 25.77 -1.37 4.88
CA HIS A 232 26.97 -1.45 5.72
C HIS A 232 26.93 -2.62 6.70
N ASP A 233 28.09 -3.26 6.94
CA ASP A 233 28.24 -4.33 7.93
C ASP A 233 27.80 -3.91 9.34
N ASP A 234 28.03 -2.66 9.72
CA ASP A 234 27.72 -2.11 11.04
C ASP A 234 26.21 -2.06 11.36
N TYR A 235 25.32 -2.21 10.37
CA TYR A 235 23.89 -2.40 10.66
C TYR A 235 23.57 -3.77 11.22
N TRP A 236 24.53 -4.70 11.20
CA TRP A 236 24.26 -6.12 11.37
C TRP A 236 25.12 -6.74 12.46
N ASP A 237 24.67 -7.88 12.98
CA ASP A 237 25.55 -8.77 13.73
C ASP A 237 26.63 -9.39 12.81
N ALA A 238 27.62 -10.05 13.43
CA ALA A 238 28.74 -10.65 12.70
C ALA A 238 28.34 -11.69 11.64
N ARG A 239 27.14 -12.28 11.73
CA ARG A 239 26.61 -13.26 10.76
C ARG A 239 25.63 -12.64 9.77
N ARG A 240 25.34 -11.33 9.91
CA ARG A 240 24.27 -10.61 9.24
C ARG A 240 22.93 -11.32 9.33
N GLU A 241 22.66 -11.96 10.46
CA GLU A 241 21.39 -12.67 10.71
C GLU A 241 20.35 -11.70 11.28
N PHE A 242 20.79 -10.86 12.21
CA PHE A 242 20.01 -9.81 12.86
C PHE A 242 20.68 -8.46 12.73
N TYR A 243 19.92 -7.40 13.03
CA TYR A 243 20.48 -6.07 13.19
C TYR A 243 21.47 -5.98 14.35
N HIS A 244 22.39 -5.01 14.28
CA HIS A 244 23.39 -4.79 15.30
C HIS A 244 22.72 -4.45 16.64
N PRO A 245 23.02 -5.19 17.74
CA PRO A 245 22.33 -5.02 19.01
C PRO A 245 22.34 -3.58 19.56
N ASP A 246 23.46 -2.86 19.42
CA ASP A 246 23.56 -1.49 19.93
C ASP A 246 22.70 -0.50 19.15
N LEU A 247 22.56 -0.67 17.83
CA LEU A 247 21.69 0.17 17.02
C LEU A 247 20.22 -0.15 17.34
N THR A 248 19.88 -1.44 17.43
CA THR A 248 18.54 -1.88 17.85
C THR A 248 18.18 -1.32 19.22
N ALA A 249 19.07 -1.40 20.21
CA ALA A 249 18.86 -0.86 21.55
C ALA A 249 18.74 0.67 21.57
N ALA A 250 19.48 1.38 20.71
CA ALA A 250 19.38 2.82 20.58
C ALA A 250 18.04 3.27 19.96
N THR A 251 17.56 2.59 18.92
CA THR A 251 16.32 2.96 18.22
C THR A 251 15.06 2.46 18.95
N TRP A 252 15.11 1.23 19.48
CA TRP A 252 13.97 0.48 20.01
C TRP A 252 14.15 0.11 21.48
N ARG A 253 14.73 1.00 22.29
CA ARG A 253 14.99 0.77 23.72
C ARG A 253 13.74 0.25 24.46
N GLY A 254 13.83 -0.94 25.03
CA GLY A 254 12.74 -1.63 25.72
C GLY A 254 11.77 -2.39 24.81
N ASN A 255 11.99 -2.40 23.51
CA ASN A 255 11.30 -3.22 22.51
C ASN A 255 12.30 -3.78 21.47
N GLU A 256 13.48 -4.19 21.93
CA GLU A 256 14.57 -4.66 21.07
C GLU A 256 14.19 -5.94 20.32
N HIS A 257 13.27 -6.74 20.86
CA HIS A 257 12.75 -7.93 20.18
C HIS A 257 12.15 -7.59 18.82
N PHE A 258 11.36 -6.52 18.75
CA PHE A 258 10.79 -6.02 17.50
C PHE A 258 11.88 -5.52 16.55
N GLY A 259 12.76 -4.64 17.04
CA GLY A 259 13.79 -3.99 16.22
C GLY A 259 14.96 -4.89 15.82
N LYS A 260 14.93 -6.19 16.13
CA LYS A 260 16.02 -7.15 15.90
C LYS A 260 16.06 -7.67 14.45
N THR A 261 14.92 -7.74 13.78
CA THR A 261 14.78 -8.37 12.46
C THR A 261 13.71 -7.67 11.63
N TYR A 262 13.53 -8.13 10.39
CA TYR A 262 12.47 -7.66 9.50
C TYR A 262 11.06 -7.84 10.08
N LEU A 263 10.12 -7.04 9.58
CA LEU A 263 8.69 -7.18 9.87
C LEU A 263 8.02 -8.16 8.88
N PRO A 264 7.42 -9.29 9.33
CA PRO A 264 6.75 -10.21 8.42
C PRO A 264 5.63 -9.54 7.61
N GLY A 265 5.53 -9.88 6.31
CA GLY A 265 4.62 -9.22 5.36
C GLY A 265 5.10 -7.84 4.87
N HIS A 266 6.25 -7.38 5.35
CA HIS A 266 6.70 -6.00 5.21
C HIS A 266 8.24 -5.91 5.37
N ILE A 267 8.95 -6.57 4.47
CA ILE A 267 10.40 -6.81 4.61
C ILE A 267 11.17 -5.51 4.45
N THR A 268 12.08 -5.27 5.37
CA THR A 268 12.87 -4.04 5.44
C THR A 268 13.97 -4.07 4.37
N GLY A 269 13.66 -3.61 3.15
CA GLY A 269 14.61 -3.51 2.03
C GLY A 269 15.80 -2.60 2.35
N ARG A 270 15.70 -1.79 3.39
CA ARG A 270 16.80 -1.06 4.02
C ARG A 270 16.68 -1.20 5.55
N PRO A 271 17.79 -1.19 6.33
CA PRO A 271 17.70 -1.18 7.78
C PRO A 271 16.80 -0.05 8.31
N TRP A 272 15.83 -0.38 9.17
CA TRP A 272 14.90 0.56 9.80
C TRP A 272 15.51 1.32 10.98
N MET A 273 16.69 1.91 10.75
CA MET A 273 17.45 2.65 11.74
C MET A 273 18.49 3.51 11.04
N PHE A 274 18.87 4.61 11.69
CA PHE A 274 19.99 5.40 11.23
C PHE A 274 21.31 4.89 11.80
N HIS A 275 22.32 4.80 10.96
CA HIS A 275 23.69 4.75 11.42
C HIS A 275 24.17 6.18 11.66
N PRO A 276 24.77 6.51 12.81
CA PRO A 276 25.08 7.89 13.18
C PRO A 276 26.04 8.61 12.20
N PHE A 277 26.89 7.86 11.48
CA PHE A 277 27.96 8.42 10.64
C PHE A 277 28.11 7.78 9.25
N LYS A 278 27.23 6.84 8.86
CA LYS A 278 27.40 6.03 7.64
C LYS A 278 26.18 6.06 6.73
N GLU A 279 25.28 7.02 6.91
CA GLU A 279 24.19 7.23 5.97
C GLU A 279 24.75 7.72 4.63
N ASP A 280 24.49 6.99 3.54
CA ASP A 280 25.04 7.28 2.22
C ASP A 280 24.01 7.18 1.08
N GLY A 281 22.71 7.11 1.40
CA GLY A 281 21.64 7.01 0.40
C GLY A 281 21.64 8.20 -0.54
N CYS A 282 21.81 7.99 -1.85
CA CYS A 282 21.91 9.06 -2.84
C CYS A 282 21.07 8.76 -4.09
N GLY A 283 20.35 9.77 -4.58
CA GLY A 283 19.56 9.69 -5.80
C GLY A 283 18.25 10.46 -5.73
N VAL A 284 17.23 9.92 -6.39
CA VAL A 284 15.89 10.49 -6.49
C VAL A 284 14.85 9.48 -6.03
N ILE A 285 13.89 9.94 -5.22
CA ILE A 285 12.64 9.23 -4.95
C ILE A 285 11.53 10.00 -5.64
N ALA A 286 10.77 9.34 -6.50
CA ALA A 286 9.65 9.94 -7.21
C ALA A 286 8.47 8.97 -7.36
N GLY A 287 7.26 9.53 -7.41
CA GLY A 287 6.02 8.77 -7.57
C GLY A 287 4.77 9.63 -7.40
N THR A 288 3.61 9.00 -7.56
CA THR A 288 2.28 9.63 -7.55
C THR A 288 1.34 9.05 -6.50
N THR A 289 1.84 8.27 -5.54
CA THR A 289 1.00 7.67 -4.48
C THR A 289 1.72 7.64 -3.15
N ASN A 290 0.99 7.92 -2.07
CA ASN A 290 1.49 7.81 -0.69
C ASN A 290 0.58 6.92 0.18
N HIS A 291 0.69 6.91 1.51
CA HIS A 291 -0.14 6.01 2.34
C HIS A 291 -1.64 6.36 2.38
N ILE A 292 -2.03 7.57 1.99
CA ILE A 292 -3.41 8.02 2.10
C ILE A 292 -4.12 7.94 0.75
N ALA A 293 -3.54 8.51 -0.30
CA ALA A 293 -4.15 8.53 -1.62
C ALA A 293 -3.10 8.82 -2.70
N PRO A 294 -3.46 8.70 -3.99
CA PRO A 294 -2.67 9.30 -5.06
C PRO A 294 -2.43 10.80 -4.79
N CYS A 295 -1.22 11.25 -5.07
CA CYS A 295 -0.75 12.62 -4.95
C CYS A 295 -0.17 13.09 -6.28
N ASP A 296 -0.01 14.39 -6.46
CA ASP A 296 0.71 14.93 -7.60
C ASP A 296 2.11 14.31 -7.70
N TRP A 297 2.62 14.12 -8.92
CA TRP A 297 3.94 13.57 -9.12
C TRP A 297 4.98 14.37 -8.33
N THR A 298 5.59 13.69 -7.36
CA THR A 298 6.47 14.27 -6.36
C THR A 298 7.88 13.79 -6.63
N GLN A 299 8.87 14.67 -6.54
CA GLN A 299 10.28 14.33 -6.71
C GLN A 299 11.10 14.85 -5.53
N LEU A 300 11.77 13.93 -4.84
CA LEU A 300 12.62 14.17 -3.69
C LEU A 300 14.08 13.86 -4.07
N VAL A 301 14.96 14.85 -3.93
CA VAL A 301 16.41 14.66 -4.12
C VAL A 301 17.01 14.26 -2.78
N VAL A 302 17.72 13.13 -2.76
CA VAL A 302 18.30 12.54 -1.56
C VAL A 302 19.83 12.53 -1.66
N GLU A 303 20.49 13.06 -0.64
CA GLU A 303 21.94 13.08 -0.49
C GLU A 303 22.30 12.62 0.93
N ASN A 304 23.12 11.58 1.07
CA ASN A 304 23.48 10.95 2.36
C ASN A 304 22.24 10.62 3.22
N SER A 305 21.24 10.02 2.58
CA SER A 305 19.92 9.68 3.13
C SER A 305 19.08 10.86 3.59
N LYS A 306 19.52 12.11 3.39
CA LYS A 306 18.74 13.31 3.70
C LYS A 306 18.08 13.84 2.44
N ILE A 307 16.80 14.17 2.52
CA ILE A 307 16.11 14.90 1.45
C ILE A 307 16.61 16.34 1.49
N THR A 308 17.32 16.74 0.43
CA THR A 308 17.93 18.07 0.31
C THR A 308 17.10 19.02 -0.54
N ARG A 309 16.27 18.49 -1.46
CA ARG A 309 15.37 19.27 -2.32
C ARG A 309 14.08 18.50 -2.61
N ILE A 310 13.00 19.25 -2.76
CA ILE A 310 11.69 18.75 -3.22
C ILE A 310 11.34 19.56 -4.47
N ASN A 311 11.50 18.95 -5.64
CA ASN A 311 11.42 19.65 -6.93
C ASN A 311 9.98 19.74 -7.47
N ALA A 312 9.13 18.78 -7.11
CA ALA A 312 7.74 18.67 -7.56
C ALA A 312 6.85 18.09 -6.45
N GLY A 313 5.54 17.96 -6.69
CA GLY A 313 4.59 17.32 -5.77
C GLY A 313 3.35 18.14 -5.40
N GLY A 314 3.09 19.24 -6.10
CA GLY A 314 1.92 20.10 -5.85
C GLY A 314 1.75 20.46 -4.38
N GLU A 315 0.52 20.38 -3.87
CA GLU A 315 0.20 20.72 -2.48
C GLU A 315 0.93 19.81 -1.48
N PHE A 316 1.08 18.51 -1.78
CA PHE A 316 1.82 17.58 -0.93
C PHE A 316 3.29 18.02 -0.79
N GLY A 317 3.94 18.33 -1.90
CA GLY A 317 5.31 18.84 -1.93
C GLY A 317 5.47 20.19 -1.22
N ASP A 318 4.49 21.10 -1.33
CA ASP A 318 4.48 22.38 -0.62
C ASP A 318 4.42 22.21 0.90
N LYS A 319 3.53 21.33 1.38
CA LYS A 319 3.44 21.01 2.81
C LYS A 319 4.74 20.39 3.33
N LEU A 320 5.35 19.47 2.58
CA LEU A 320 6.64 18.88 2.95
C LEU A 320 7.77 19.93 2.97
N ARG A 321 7.83 20.85 2.00
CA ARG A 321 8.81 21.96 2.03
C ARG A 321 8.67 22.82 3.28
N ASN A 322 7.44 23.07 3.71
CA ASN A 322 7.17 23.81 4.94
C ASN A 322 7.70 23.06 6.18
N VAL A 323 7.40 21.77 6.31
CA VAL A 323 7.96 20.91 7.37
C VAL A 323 9.49 20.91 7.35
N MET A 324 10.11 20.81 6.17
CA MET A 324 11.55 20.81 6.01
C MET A 324 12.17 22.12 6.52
N GLU A 325 11.57 23.27 6.19
CA GLU A 325 12.02 24.58 6.65
C GLU A 325 11.88 24.76 8.16
N GLN A 326 10.72 24.38 8.73
CA GLN A 326 10.46 24.49 10.18
C GLN A 326 11.42 23.63 11.02
N THR A 327 11.89 22.51 10.48
CA THR A 327 12.69 21.54 11.23
C THR A 327 14.19 21.63 10.95
N ARG A 328 14.63 22.47 10.01
CA ARG A 328 16.02 22.49 9.49
C ARG A 328 17.10 22.63 10.56
N ASP A 329 16.79 23.35 11.64
CA ASP A 329 17.73 23.71 12.70
C ASP A 329 17.64 22.79 13.93
N ILE A 330 16.68 21.86 13.94
CA ILE A 330 16.41 20.93 15.04
C ILE A 330 17.29 19.68 14.89
N GLN A 331 17.95 19.29 15.98
CA GLN A 331 18.62 17.99 16.09
C GLN A 331 17.68 16.99 16.74
N TYR A 332 17.26 15.97 15.99
CA TYR A 332 16.43 14.89 16.51
C TYR A 332 17.30 13.82 17.19
N PRO A 333 16.79 13.11 18.22
CA PRO A 333 17.48 11.98 18.82
C PRO A 333 17.78 10.91 17.75
N THR A 334 18.95 10.28 17.81
CA THR A 334 19.44 9.24 16.87
C THR A 334 19.65 9.67 15.41
N PHE A 335 19.22 10.86 15.00
CA PHE A 335 19.40 11.33 13.64
C PHE A 335 20.89 11.67 13.36
N PRO A 336 21.41 11.37 12.16
CA PRO A 336 22.80 11.66 11.79
C PRO A 336 23.13 13.16 11.78
N GLY A 337 22.12 14.02 11.66
CA GLY A 337 22.27 15.47 11.71
C GLY A 337 20.93 16.18 11.81
N LYS A 338 20.95 17.52 11.70
CA LYS A 338 19.76 18.36 11.84
C LYS A 338 18.74 18.16 10.71
N GLY A 339 17.49 18.52 10.98
CA GLY A 339 16.36 18.42 10.05
C GLY A 339 15.59 17.11 10.21
N LEU A 340 14.30 17.12 9.88
CA LEU A 340 13.44 15.95 9.99
C LEU A 340 13.46 15.05 8.74
N MET A 341 13.76 15.61 7.57
CA MET A 341 13.57 14.92 6.28
C MET A 341 14.70 13.96 5.93
N TYR A 342 14.80 12.84 6.66
CA TYR A 342 15.69 11.73 6.34
C TYR A 342 14.90 10.53 5.81
N TRP A 343 15.38 9.96 4.71
CA TRP A 343 14.91 8.69 4.18
C TRP A 343 15.54 7.54 4.96
N TRP A 344 14.70 6.64 5.47
CA TRP A 344 15.14 5.48 6.24
C TRP A 344 14.43 4.20 5.85
N GLU A 345 13.25 4.30 5.25
CA GLU A 345 12.42 3.15 4.94
C GLU A 345 12.40 2.86 3.43
N ALA A 346 12.69 1.62 3.05
CA ALA A 346 12.40 1.07 1.73
C ALA A 346 11.81 -0.32 1.92
N SER A 347 10.55 -0.37 2.31
CA SER A 347 9.95 -1.61 2.77
C SER A 347 9.16 -2.31 1.69
N ILE A 348 9.33 -3.62 1.61
CA ILE A 348 8.88 -4.48 0.53
C ILE A 348 7.69 -5.30 1.01
N GLY A 349 6.52 -5.11 0.39
CA GLY A 349 5.40 -6.01 0.59
C GLY A 349 5.68 -7.39 0.00
N THR A 350 5.06 -8.43 0.55
CA THR A 350 5.32 -9.84 0.15
C THR A 350 4.09 -10.66 -0.19
N ASN A 351 2.88 -10.13 0.02
CA ASN A 351 1.66 -10.89 -0.22
C ASN A 351 1.07 -10.59 -1.61
N PRO A 352 0.97 -11.57 -2.53
CA PRO A 352 0.55 -11.32 -3.92
C PRO A 352 -0.93 -11.00 -4.08
N HIS A 353 -1.76 -11.24 -3.07
CA HIS A 353 -3.22 -11.10 -3.18
C HIS A 353 -3.77 -9.84 -2.50
N ILE A 354 -2.89 -8.98 -2.01
CA ILE A 354 -3.25 -7.64 -1.56
C ILE A 354 -3.57 -6.80 -2.79
N HIS A 355 -4.69 -6.09 -2.74
CA HIS A 355 -5.11 -5.18 -3.80
C HIS A 355 -5.75 -3.92 -3.21
N ARG A 356 -5.76 -2.84 -3.99
CA ARG A 356 -6.49 -1.62 -3.62
C ARG A 356 -7.97 -1.95 -3.38
N PRO A 357 -8.58 -1.54 -2.26
CA PRO A 357 -10.01 -1.68 -2.08
C PRO A 357 -10.73 -0.75 -3.06
N ARG A 358 -11.84 -1.20 -3.65
CA ARG A 358 -12.53 -0.44 -4.71
C ARG A 358 -13.65 0.43 -4.16
N LYS A 359 -14.42 -0.10 -3.21
CA LYS A 359 -15.58 0.62 -2.67
C LYS A 359 -15.11 1.71 -1.69
N ASP A 360 -15.61 2.93 -1.87
CA ASP A 360 -15.41 4.09 -0.99
C ASP A 360 -13.96 4.60 -0.91
N PHE A 361 -13.08 4.18 -1.81
CA PHE A 361 -11.69 4.67 -1.86
C PHE A 361 -11.60 6.11 -2.44
N PRO A 362 -10.74 7.01 -1.92
CA PRO A 362 -9.99 6.90 -0.66
C PRO A 362 -10.76 7.58 0.50
N SER A 363 -11.26 6.81 1.46
CA SER A 363 -11.96 7.35 2.63
C SER A 363 -11.66 6.59 3.92
N GLY A 364 -11.53 7.31 5.04
CA GLY A 364 -11.17 6.71 6.33
C GLY A 364 -9.91 5.83 6.24
N PHE A 365 -10.03 4.55 6.60
CA PHE A 365 -8.95 3.56 6.44
C PHE A 365 -9.00 2.77 5.13
N VAL A 366 -9.97 3.07 4.26
CA VAL A 366 -9.99 2.57 2.87
C VAL A 366 -9.08 3.45 2.04
N ASN A 367 -7.77 3.21 2.14
CA ASN A 367 -6.73 4.05 1.59
C ASN A 367 -5.52 3.23 1.09
N CYS A 368 -4.49 3.91 0.59
CA CYS A 368 -3.27 3.29 0.05
C CYS A 368 -2.39 2.61 1.11
N LEU A 369 -2.72 2.68 2.39
CA LEU A 369 -2.01 1.94 3.43
C LEU A 369 -2.18 0.43 3.20
N TYR A 370 -3.30 -0.02 2.60
CA TYR A 370 -3.54 -1.45 2.36
C TYR A 370 -2.53 -2.10 1.42
N GLU A 371 -2.37 -1.50 0.27
CA GLU A 371 -1.56 -2.03 -0.83
C GLU A 371 -0.05 -2.04 -0.60
N ARG A 372 0.42 -1.37 0.46
CA ARG A 372 1.85 -1.35 0.83
C ARG A 372 2.44 -2.73 1.14
N VAL A 373 1.59 -3.69 1.54
CA VAL A 373 2.00 -5.08 1.82
C VAL A 373 1.86 -6.00 0.61
N ARG A 374 1.45 -5.47 -0.55
CA ARG A 374 1.42 -6.22 -1.81
C ARG A 374 2.84 -6.61 -2.20
N SER A 375 3.01 -7.87 -2.62
CA SER A 375 4.29 -8.38 -3.13
C SER A 375 4.91 -7.45 -4.17
N GLY A 376 6.16 -7.07 -3.97
CA GLY A 376 6.91 -6.30 -4.97
C GLY A 376 6.65 -4.79 -4.98
N VAL A 377 5.66 -4.30 -4.21
CA VAL A 377 5.54 -2.87 -3.91
C VAL A 377 6.62 -2.47 -2.91
N ILE A 378 7.26 -1.33 -3.15
CA ILE A 378 8.12 -0.68 -2.17
C ILE A 378 7.48 0.63 -1.79
N HIS A 379 7.27 0.90 -0.50
CA HIS A 379 7.11 2.29 -0.07
C HIS A 379 8.38 2.81 0.56
N MET A 380 8.63 4.07 0.20
CA MET A 380 9.80 4.84 0.55
C MET A 380 9.38 5.81 1.64
N GLY A 381 9.69 5.47 2.89
CA GLY A 381 9.31 6.25 4.06
C GLY A 381 10.45 7.16 4.55
N PHE A 382 10.09 8.38 4.91
CA PHE A 382 11.01 9.41 5.39
C PHE A 382 10.39 10.19 6.56
N GLY A 383 11.22 10.90 7.33
CA GLY A 383 10.81 11.59 8.55
C GLY A 383 11.30 10.87 9.81
N THR A 384 10.54 10.95 10.91
CA THR A 384 10.81 10.17 12.12
C THR A 384 10.62 8.67 11.87
N ILE A 385 11.39 7.85 12.60
CA ILE A 385 11.20 6.40 12.59
C ILE A 385 9.97 6.09 13.43
N ILE A 386 8.88 5.69 12.77
CA ILE A 386 7.59 5.47 13.41
C ILE A 386 7.70 4.46 14.55
N SER A 387 7.13 4.77 15.72
CA SER A 387 7.17 3.93 16.93
C SER A 387 8.54 3.80 17.61
N SER A 388 9.58 4.47 17.12
CA SER A 388 10.89 4.46 17.77
C SER A 388 10.91 5.28 19.07
N MET A 389 11.87 5.00 19.94
CA MET A 389 12.06 5.80 21.15
C MET A 389 12.53 7.22 20.82
N ALA A 390 13.26 7.40 19.72
CA ALA A 390 13.68 8.71 19.23
C ALA A 390 12.49 9.60 18.84
N GLU A 391 11.49 9.04 18.16
CA GLU A 391 10.24 9.74 17.82
C GLU A 391 9.47 10.16 19.08
N ARG A 392 9.33 9.23 20.03
CA ARG A 392 8.66 9.48 21.32
C ARG A 392 9.34 10.59 22.12
N GLU A 393 10.68 10.59 22.17
CA GLU A 393 11.47 11.64 22.83
C GLU A 393 11.32 12.99 22.13
N ALA A 394 11.41 13.03 20.80
CA ALA A 394 11.21 14.25 20.02
C ALA A 394 9.81 14.86 20.23
N ALA A 395 8.76 14.02 20.23
CA ALA A 395 7.39 14.46 20.49
C ALA A 395 7.23 15.06 21.90
N ARG A 396 7.89 14.48 22.92
CA ARG A 396 7.88 14.98 24.30
C ARG A 396 8.64 16.31 24.45
N MET A 397 9.66 16.55 23.63
CA MET A 397 10.35 17.84 23.54
C MET A 397 9.52 18.91 22.80
N GLY A 398 8.31 18.58 22.34
CA GLY A 398 7.46 19.48 21.59
C GLY A 398 7.94 19.73 20.15
N HIS A 399 8.85 18.90 19.64
CA HIS A 399 9.29 18.98 18.25
C HIS A 399 8.22 18.42 17.31
N LEU A 400 8.21 18.94 16.09
CA LEU A 400 7.41 18.39 15.01
C LEU A 400 7.91 16.99 14.68
N VAL A 401 7.03 15.98 14.68
CA VAL A 401 7.33 14.59 14.32
C VAL A 401 6.35 14.14 13.24
N GLY A 402 6.78 13.24 12.37
CA GLY A 402 5.97 12.81 11.24
C GLY A 402 6.73 11.86 10.33
N HIS A 403 5.99 11.04 9.61
CA HIS A 403 6.49 9.99 8.74
C HIS A 403 5.65 9.93 7.47
N TRP A 404 6.26 10.14 6.32
CA TRP A 404 5.57 10.30 5.03
C TRP A 404 6.18 9.39 3.99
N HIS A 405 5.43 9.16 2.90
CA HIS A 405 5.72 8.05 2.01
C HIS A 405 5.58 8.44 0.54
N LEU A 406 6.32 7.72 -0.29
CA LEU A 406 5.98 7.53 -1.71
C LEU A 406 6.01 6.04 -2.03
N HIS A 407 5.02 5.55 -2.78
CA HIS A 407 4.88 4.15 -3.15
C HIS A 407 5.39 3.93 -4.56
N LEU A 408 6.11 2.83 -4.74
CA LEU A 408 6.65 2.35 -6.01
C LEU A 408 5.93 1.04 -6.34
N TYR A 409 5.11 1.04 -7.39
CA TYR A 409 4.37 -0.16 -7.81
C TYR A 409 5.13 -1.03 -8.78
N PHE A 410 6.08 -0.46 -9.52
CA PHE A 410 6.86 -1.18 -10.52
C PHE A 410 8.38 -1.12 -10.28
N PRO A 411 8.87 -1.18 -9.02
CA PRO A 411 10.29 -1.01 -8.78
C PRO A 411 11.07 -2.20 -9.31
N THR A 412 12.29 -1.95 -9.75
CA THR A 412 13.36 -2.94 -9.82
C THR A 412 14.30 -2.68 -8.66
N TYR A 413 14.48 -3.69 -7.81
CA TYR A 413 15.38 -3.65 -6.66
C TYR A 413 16.55 -4.58 -6.96
N THR A 414 17.72 -4.00 -7.27
CA THR A 414 18.94 -4.74 -7.59
C THR A 414 19.89 -4.70 -6.40
N THR A 415 20.46 -5.85 -6.06
CA THR A 415 21.49 -5.98 -5.02
C THR A 415 22.83 -6.36 -5.60
N GLU A 416 23.90 -5.80 -5.03
CA GLU A 416 25.26 -6.32 -5.20
C GLU A 416 25.53 -7.28 -4.03
N ARG A 417 25.84 -8.55 -4.31
CA ARG A 417 26.17 -9.58 -3.31
C ARG A 417 27.57 -10.13 -3.56
N SER A 418 28.14 -10.85 -2.61
CA SER A 418 29.45 -11.49 -2.79
C SER A 418 29.38 -12.57 -3.89
N GLY A 419 29.75 -12.20 -5.11
CA GLY A 419 29.86 -13.11 -6.25
C GLY A 419 28.91 -12.87 -7.42
N ASP A 420 27.81 -12.11 -7.24
CA ASP A 420 26.91 -11.72 -8.34
C ASP A 420 25.98 -10.55 -7.94
N ASN A 421 25.42 -9.87 -8.94
CA ASN A 421 24.32 -8.94 -8.77
C ASN A 421 23.00 -9.70 -8.97
N GLU A 422 22.03 -9.48 -8.08
CA GLU A 422 20.74 -10.19 -8.13
C GLU A 422 19.60 -9.20 -7.97
N ASN A 423 18.57 -9.33 -8.80
CA ASN A 423 17.30 -8.63 -8.61
C ASN A 423 16.50 -9.34 -7.50
N ILE A 424 15.99 -8.57 -6.56
CA ILE A 424 15.01 -9.05 -5.58
C ILE A 424 13.60 -8.80 -6.13
N ILE A 425 13.43 -7.66 -6.78
CA ILE A 425 12.20 -7.27 -7.48
C ILE A 425 12.57 -6.89 -8.90
N GLU A 426 11.79 -7.34 -9.87
CA GLU A 426 11.91 -6.95 -11.27
C GLU A 426 10.59 -6.36 -11.78
N ASN A 427 10.60 -5.06 -12.06
CA ASN A 427 9.45 -4.30 -12.53
C ASN A 427 8.18 -4.54 -11.68
N GLY A 428 8.30 -4.52 -10.35
CA GLY A 428 7.19 -4.70 -9.41
C GLY A 428 6.76 -6.14 -9.12
N ARG A 429 7.47 -7.16 -9.66
CA ARG A 429 7.31 -8.57 -9.25
C ARG A 429 8.41 -8.97 -8.30
N LEU A 430 8.01 -9.50 -7.15
CA LEU A 430 8.93 -10.07 -6.19
C LEU A 430 9.41 -11.44 -6.69
N LEU A 431 10.70 -11.62 -6.92
CA LEU A 431 11.24 -12.86 -7.52
C LEU A 431 11.16 -14.08 -6.57
N ALA A 432 10.83 -13.87 -5.29
CA ALA A 432 10.42 -14.95 -4.40
C ALA A 432 9.24 -15.77 -4.95
N LEU A 433 8.33 -15.12 -5.68
CA LEU A 433 7.15 -15.76 -6.26
C LEU A 433 7.50 -16.72 -7.41
N ASP A 434 8.66 -16.53 -8.02
CA ASP A 434 9.20 -17.38 -9.09
C ASP A 434 10.13 -18.48 -8.57
N ASP A 435 10.49 -18.46 -7.28
CA ASP A 435 11.45 -19.41 -6.72
C ASP A 435 10.91 -20.85 -6.80
N PRO A 436 11.65 -21.79 -7.42
CA PRO A 436 11.17 -23.16 -7.61
C PRO A 436 10.82 -23.89 -6.31
N ALA A 437 11.51 -23.59 -5.21
CA ALA A 437 11.24 -24.22 -3.92
C ALA A 437 9.92 -23.67 -3.31
N ILE A 438 9.66 -22.37 -3.45
CA ILE A 438 8.40 -21.75 -3.02
C ILE A 438 7.24 -22.25 -3.88
N ARG A 439 7.40 -22.30 -5.20
CA ARG A 439 6.40 -22.87 -6.13
C ARG A 439 6.07 -24.32 -5.78
N LYS A 440 7.10 -25.14 -5.48
CA LYS A 440 6.92 -26.54 -5.04
C LYS A 440 6.21 -26.63 -3.68
N LEU A 441 6.49 -25.73 -2.74
CA LEU A 441 5.79 -25.67 -1.47
C LEU A 441 4.30 -25.35 -1.68
N CYS A 442 4.03 -24.40 -2.56
CA CYS A 442 2.70 -23.92 -2.88
C CYS A 442 1.82 -24.99 -3.57
N ALA A 443 2.41 -25.86 -4.39
CA ALA A 443 1.72 -26.96 -5.08
C ALA A 443 0.99 -27.95 -4.15
N LYS A 444 1.29 -27.94 -2.84
CA LYS A 444 0.54 -28.70 -1.83
C LYS A 444 -0.89 -28.18 -1.61
N TYR A 445 -1.17 -26.97 -2.05
CA TYR A 445 -2.38 -26.19 -1.77
C TYR A 445 -3.22 -25.89 -3.03
N GLY A 446 -2.92 -26.55 -4.15
CA GLY A 446 -3.55 -26.34 -5.45
C GLY A 446 -2.56 -25.83 -6.49
N ASP A 447 -3.07 -25.14 -7.51
CA ASP A 447 -2.25 -24.53 -8.56
C ASP A 447 -1.33 -23.44 -7.98
N PRO A 448 0.01 -23.58 -8.06
CA PRO A 448 0.94 -22.55 -7.62
C PRO A 448 0.71 -21.19 -8.27
N ASP A 449 0.26 -21.15 -9.52
CA ASP A 449 0.09 -19.88 -10.24
C ASP A 449 -1.11 -19.10 -9.68
N LEU A 450 -2.14 -19.75 -9.15
CA LEU A 450 -3.25 -19.05 -8.48
C LEU A 450 -2.80 -18.38 -7.17
N TRP A 451 -1.80 -18.94 -6.49
CA TRP A 451 -1.28 -18.44 -5.22
C TRP A 451 -0.10 -17.47 -5.34
N LEU A 452 0.68 -17.55 -6.42
CA LEU A 452 1.94 -16.82 -6.56
C LEU A 452 1.88 -15.72 -7.62
N ASP A 453 0.82 -15.63 -8.41
CA ASP A 453 0.60 -14.45 -9.26
C ASP A 453 -0.08 -13.33 -8.49
N GLU A 454 0.43 -12.11 -8.67
CA GLU A 454 -0.17 -10.94 -8.08
C GLU A 454 -1.59 -10.74 -8.62
N SER A 455 -2.56 -10.65 -7.73
CA SER A 455 -3.97 -10.53 -8.13
C SER A 455 -4.32 -9.15 -8.64
N TRP A 456 -3.50 -8.15 -8.32
CA TRP A 456 -3.70 -6.78 -8.73
C TRP A 456 -2.40 -6.14 -9.17
N ASN A 457 -2.44 -5.45 -10.30
CA ASN A 457 -1.41 -4.56 -10.82
C ASN A 457 -2.14 -3.28 -11.25
N PRO A 458 -1.80 -2.10 -10.71
CA PRO A 458 -2.50 -0.86 -11.07
C PRO A 458 -2.39 -0.60 -12.57
N ALA A 459 -3.44 -0.08 -13.18
CA ALA A 459 -3.42 0.37 -14.56
C ALA A 459 -2.83 1.79 -14.64
N VAL A 460 -1.62 1.93 -15.17
CA VAL A 460 -0.93 3.23 -15.29
C VAL A 460 -0.62 3.53 -16.76
N PRO A 461 -1.42 4.40 -17.41
CA PRO A 461 -1.18 4.87 -18.78
C PRO A 461 0.25 5.33 -19.00
N GLY A 462 0.86 4.92 -20.12
CA GLY A 462 2.24 5.28 -20.43
C GLY A 462 3.32 4.49 -19.68
N ILE A 463 2.94 3.64 -18.71
CA ILE A 463 3.86 2.74 -18.01
C ILE A 463 3.57 1.28 -18.36
N ASN A 464 2.44 0.74 -17.92
CA ASN A 464 2.08 -0.67 -18.11
C ASN A 464 0.81 -0.89 -18.94
N MET A 465 0.19 0.17 -19.43
CA MET A 465 -0.88 0.10 -20.43
C MET A 465 -0.72 1.22 -21.47
N GLN A 466 -1.47 1.13 -22.56
CA GLN A 466 -1.44 2.15 -23.60
C GLN A 466 -1.86 3.53 -23.08
N GLY A 467 -1.22 4.56 -23.61
CA GLY A 467 -1.45 5.96 -23.24
C GLY A 467 -0.14 6.71 -23.08
N ASP A 468 -0.25 7.95 -22.60
CA ASP A 468 0.87 8.80 -22.26
C ASP A 468 0.83 9.11 -20.76
N TYR A 469 1.97 8.95 -20.08
CA TYR A 469 2.05 9.03 -18.63
C TYR A 469 1.64 10.41 -18.11
N TRP A 470 2.09 11.48 -18.76
CA TRP A 470 1.82 12.84 -18.30
C TRP A 470 0.40 13.31 -18.62
N SER A 471 -0.07 13.07 -19.84
CA SER A 471 -1.35 13.59 -20.30
C SER A 471 -2.54 12.75 -19.83
N HIS A 472 -2.37 11.45 -19.60
CA HIS A 472 -3.46 10.55 -19.21
C HIS A 472 -3.43 10.09 -17.74
N TYR A 473 -2.32 10.27 -17.01
CA TYR A 473 -2.20 9.81 -15.62
C TYR A 473 -1.65 10.88 -14.66
N ALA A 474 -0.37 11.24 -14.77
CA ALA A 474 0.36 12.01 -13.76
C ALA A 474 -0.15 13.44 -13.54
N LYS A 475 -0.98 13.97 -14.46
CA LYS A 475 -1.65 15.27 -14.31
C LYS A 475 -2.74 15.26 -13.23
N ASP A 476 -3.44 14.14 -13.05
CA ASP A 476 -4.47 13.96 -12.02
C ASP A 476 -4.60 12.47 -11.65
N PRO A 477 -3.61 11.93 -10.92
CA PRO A 477 -3.55 10.50 -10.64
C PRO A 477 -4.70 10.05 -9.73
N LEU A 478 -5.22 10.93 -8.86
CA LEU A 478 -6.37 10.62 -8.01
C LEU A 478 -7.64 10.43 -8.84
N HIS A 479 -7.91 11.33 -9.79
CA HIS A 479 -9.05 11.18 -10.69
C HIS A 479 -8.98 9.86 -11.45
N TRP A 480 -7.85 9.58 -12.10
CA TRP A 480 -7.67 8.32 -12.84
C TRP A 480 -7.92 7.10 -11.96
N VAL A 481 -7.29 7.02 -10.79
CA VAL A 481 -7.43 5.87 -9.88
C VAL A 481 -8.87 5.70 -9.44
N LYS A 482 -9.59 6.78 -9.10
CA LYS A 482 -11.01 6.67 -8.72
C LYS A 482 -11.86 6.12 -9.87
N THR A 483 -11.63 6.61 -11.09
CA THR A 483 -12.32 6.12 -12.29
C THR A 483 -11.97 4.66 -12.58
N GLU A 484 -10.69 4.27 -12.48
CA GLU A 484 -10.22 2.89 -12.62
C GLU A 484 -11.00 1.95 -11.68
N LEU A 485 -11.08 2.30 -10.39
CA LEU A 485 -11.75 1.48 -9.38
C LEU A 485 -13.26 1.43 -9.59
N GLU A 486 -13.89 2.54 -9.98
CA GLU A 486 -15.32 2.59 -10.28
C GLU A 486 -15.68 1.69 -11.47
N VAL A 487 -14.91 1.78 -12.55
CA VAL A 487 -15.11 0.94 -13.75
C VAL A 487 -14.77 -0.52 -13.45
N CYS A 488 -13.68 -0.82 -12.73
CA CYS A 488 -13.36 -2.19 -12.33
C CYS A 488 -14.46 -2.81 -11.43
N ARG A 489 -15.10 -2.01 -10.57
CA ARG A 489 -16.17 -2.51 -9.69
C ARG A 489 -17.50 -2.72 -10.42
N ASN A 490 -17.92 -1.77 -11.27
CA ASN A 490 -19.27 -1.78 -11.84
C ASN A 490 -19.33 -2.40 -13.24
N TYR A 491 -18.22 -2.40 -13.99
CA TYR A 491 -18.15 -2.82 -15.39
C TYR A 491 -16.92 -3.71 -15.65
N HIS A 492 -16.66 -4.65 -14.75
CA HIS A 492 -15.41 -5.40 -14.70
C HIS A 492 -14.98 -6.07 -16.02
N PRO A 493 -15.84 -6.79 -16.77
CA PRO A 493 -15.43 -7.35 -18.07
C PRO A 493 -15.09 -6.29 -19.13
N MET A 494 -15.62 -5.07 -19.01
CA MET A 494 -15.24 -3.95 -19.88
C MET A 494 -13.91 -3.36 -19.43
N PHE A 495 -13.69 -3.19 -18.12
CA PHE A 495 -12.41 -2.77 -17.54
C PHE A 495 -11.27 -3.66 -18.04
N MET A 496 -11.41 -4.98 -17.91
CA MET A 496 -10.34 -5.92 -18.27
C MET A 496 -9.96 -5.79 -19.76
N ARG A 497 -10.94 -5.62 -20.65
CA ARG A 497 -10.69 -5.39 -22.08
C ARG A 497 -10.08 -4.02 -22.37
N MET A 498 -10.55 -2.98 -21.67
CA MET A 498 -10.08 -1.59 -21.85
C MET A 498 -8.58 -1.46 -21.61
N VAL A 499 -8.06 -2.17 -20.61
CA VAL A 499 -6.66 -2.05 -20.19
C VAL A 499 -5.78 -3.21 -20.66
N ASP A 500 -6.31 -4.11 -21.51
CA ASP A 500 -5.64 -5.36 -21.94
C ASP A 500 -5.15 -6.19 -20.74
N ALA A 501 -6.00 -6.28 -19.71
CA ALA A 501 -5.69 -6.97 -18.47
C ALA A 501 -5.70 -8.49 -18.63
N ASP A 502 -4.95 -9.14 -17.75
CA ASP A 502 -5.00 -10.57 -17.55
C ASP A 502 -6.28 -10.98 -16.78
N ALA A 503 -7.19 -11.66 -17.47
CA ALA A 503 -8.52 -12.05 -16.97
C ALA A 503 -8.55 -13.39 -16.20
N LYS A 504 -7.39 -13.89 -15.73
CA LYS A 504 -7.24 -15.17 -15.02
C LYS A 504 -8.31 -15.45 -13.95
N TYR A 505 -8.69 -14.43 -13.19
CA TYR A 505 -9.64 -14.58 -12.08
C TYR A 505 -11.11 -14.40 -12.48
N CYS A 506 -11.43 -14.11 -13.74
CA CYS A 506 -12.82 -13.90 -14.19
C CYS A 506 -13.53 -15.17 -14.67
N GLU A 507 -12.80 -16.21 -15.04
CA GLU A 507 -13.35 -17.41 -15.67
C GLU A 507 -12.78 -18.70 -15.05
N GLY A 508 -13.49 -19.81 -15.27
CA GLY A 508 -13.01 -21.15 -14.95
C GLY A 508 -12.57 -21.36 -13.49
N GLU A 509 -11.42 -21.97 -13.30
CA GLU A 509 -10.85 -22.29 -11.99
C GLU A 509 -10.43 -21.04 -11.22
N GLY A 510 -9.84 -20.05 -11.89
CA GLY A 510 -9.43 -18.80 -11.25
C GLY A 510 -10.61 -18.03 -10.65
N ALA A 511 -11.76 -18.01 -11.33
CA ALA A 511 -12.99 -17.43 -10.78
C ALA A 511 -13.50 -18.20 -9.56
N ARG A 512 -13.54 -19.53 -9.61
CA ARG A 512 -13.97 -20.36 -8.46
C ARG A 512 -13.03 -20.19 -7.27
N TRP A 513 -11.73 -20.11 -7.52
CA TRP A 513 -10.71 -19.89 -6.51
C TRP A 513 -10.86 -18.51 -5.86
N TRP A 514 -11.03 -17.45 -6.66
CA TRP A 514 -11.23 -16.10 -6.13
C TRP A 514 -12.53 -15.95 -5.33
N LYS A 515 -13.64 -16.55 -5.80
CA LYS A 515 -14.98 -16.50 -5.19
C LYS A 515 -15.12 -17.45 -4.00
N GLY A 516 -14.13 -17.51 -3.11
CA GLY A 516 -14.12 -18.31 -1.88
C GLY A 516 -13.33 -19.62 -1.98
N GLY A 517 -13.08 -20.16 -3.17
CA GLY A 517 -12.35 -21.42 -3.34
C GLY A 517 -10.92 -21.42 -2.77
N CYS A 518 -10.28 -20.26 -2.68
CA CYS A 518 -8.97 -20.08 -2.04
C CYS A 518 -8.97 -20.50 -0.57
N CYS A 519 -10.12 -20.50 0.11
CA CYS A 519 -10.21 -20.97 1.49
C CYS A 519 -10.28 -22.50 1.61
N ASN A 520 -10.50 -23.23 0.50
CA ASN A 520 -10.77 -24.67 0.50
C ASN A 520 -9.50 -25.53 0.63
N HIS A 521 -8.66 -25.20 1.59
CA HIS A 521 -7.53 -26.00 2.03
C HIS A 521 -7.48 -26.05 3.56
N SER A 522 -6.59 -26.88 4.11
CA SER A 522 -6.41 -27.00 5.56
C SER A 522 -7.71 -27.33 6.32
N GLY A 523 -8.61 -28.07 5.66
CA GLY A 523 -9.90 -28.50 6.22
C GLY A 523 -10.95 -27.38 6.38
N VAL A 524 -10.75 -26.21 5.77
CA VAL A 524 -11.73 -25.12 5.74
C VAL A 524 -12.57 -25.23 4.45
N GLN A 525 -13.83 -24.84 4.52
CA GLN A 525 -14.72 -24.75 3.37
C GLN A 525 -15.38 -23.38 3.35
N ALA A 526 -15.46 -22.76 2.18
CA ALA A 526 -16.13 -21.49 1.97
C ALA A 526 -17.32 -21.62 1.02
N PRO A 527 -18.38 -20.81 1.21
CA PRO A 527 -19.42 -20.67 0.21
C PRO A 527 -18.86 -20.00 -1.05
N VAL A 528 -19.50 -20.25 -2.19
CA VAL A 528 -19.23 -19.51 -3.41
C VAL A 528 -19.76 -18.09 -3.24
N LEU A 529 -18.89 -17.09 -3.42
CA LEU A 529 -19.26 -15.69 -3.30
C LEU A 529 -19.85 -15.16 -4.63
N PRO A 530 -20.96 -14.40 -4.60
CA PRO A 530 -21.42 -13.69 -5.78
C PRO A 530 -20.39 -12.64 -6.19
N GLY A 531 -20.27 -12.36 -7.49
CA GLY A 531 -19.32 -11.38 -7.99
C GLY A 531 -19.51 -11.00 -9.44
N ASN A 532 -18.80 -9.97 -9.89
CA ASN A 532 -19.07 -9.23 -11.13
C ASN A 532 -18.38 -9.77 -12.42
N CYS A 533 -17.76 -10.96 -12.40
CA CYS A 533 -17.34 -11.67 -13.62
C CYS A 533 -18.31 -12.81 -14.00
N CYS A 534 -18.43 -13.05 -15.30
CA CYS A 534 -19.44 -13.87 -15.98
C CYS A 534 -19.31 -15.40 -15.82
N GLY A 535 -18.46 -15.90 -14.91
CA GLY A 535 -18.10 -17.32 -14.83
C GLY A 535 -18.97 -18.23 -13.95
N THR A 536 -20.24 -17.94 -13.68
CA THR A 536 -21.13 -18.89 -13.00
C THR A 536 -22.34 -19.20 -13.87
N GLU A 537 -22.24 -20.25 -14.69
CA GLU A 537 -23.40 -21.05 -15.02
C GLU A 537 -24.10 -21.41 -13.69
N GLY A 538 -25.22 -20.76 -13.41
CA GLY A 538 -25.94 -20.91 -12.15
C GLY A 538 -26.83 -19.75 -11.71
N SER A 539 -26.73 -18.55 -12.29
CA SER A 539 -27.74 -17.50 -12.07
C SER A 539 -28.60 -17.33 -13.31
N ALA A 540 -29.78 -17.94 -13.28
CA ALA A 540 -30.86 -17.62 -14.19
C ALA A 540 -31.14 -16.12 -14.13
N VAL A 541 -30.63 -15.36 -15.10
CA VAL A 541 -31.25 -14.10 -15.50
C VAL A 541 -32.51 -14.52 -16.24
N GLN A 542 -33.63 -14.58 -15.53
CA GLN A 542 -34.91 -14.42 -16.19
C GLN A 542 -34.88 -13.03 -16.81
N ASP A 543 -35.00 -13.01 -18.13
CA ASP A 543 -35.19 -11.82 -18.93
C ASP A 543 -36.30 -10.96 -18.31
N ALA A 544 -35.92 -9.88 -17.64
CA ALA A 544 -36.82 -8.79 -17.36
C ALA A 544 -37.01 -8.03 -18.68
N ALA A 545 -38.06 -8.42 -19.42
CA ALA A 545 -38.53 -7.69 -20.58
C ALA A 545 -38.76 -6.20 -20.21
N PRO A 546 -38.34 -5.25 -21.07
CA PRO A 546 -38.50 -3.84 -20.78
C PRO A 546 -39.99 -3.47 -20.73
N ALA A 547 -40.38 -2.79 -19.65
CA ALA A 547 -41.69 -2.19 -19.48
C ALA A 547 -42.01 -1.29 -20.69
N GLN A 548 -43.06 -1.65 -21.43
CA GLN A 548 -43.60 -0.82 -22.49
C GLN A 548 -44.04 0.52 -21.90
N ALA A 549 -43.42 1.58 -22.42
CA ALA A 549 -43.84 2.96 -22.20
C ALA A 549 -45.27 3.14 -22.71
N GLY A 550 -46.19 3.43 -21.78
CA GLY A 550 -47.55 3.84 -22.10
C GLY A 550 -47.54 5.11 -22.94
N HIS A 551 -48.04 5.00 -24.17
CA HIS A 551 -48.44 6.12 -25.00
C HIS A 551 -49.74 6.73 -24.45
N CYS A 552 -49.70 8.02 -24.17
CA CYS A 552 -50.89 8.83 -23.95
C CYS A 552 -51.38 9.43 -25.28
N CYS A 553 -52.70 9.27 -25.48
CA CYS A 553 -53.66 10.21 -26.09
C CYS A 553 -54.10 10.09 -27.55
N HIS A 554 -55.45 10.05 -27.65
CA HIS A 554 -56.39 10.35 -28.74
C HIS A 554 -56.65 9.20 -29.73
N GLY A 555 -57.87 8.77 -30.02
CA GLY A 555 -59.22 9.31 -29.81
C GLY A 555 -60.01 8.95 -31.07
N GLY A 556 -61.17 8.29 -30.95
CA GLY A 556 -61.98 7.91 -32.11
C GLY A 556 -63.19 7.06 -31.74
N ALA A 557 -64.35 7.68 -31.83
CA ALA A 557 -65.65 7.15 -31.47
C ALA A 557 -66.12 5.99 -32.37
N ALA A 558 -66.90 5.10 -31.76
CA ALA A 558 -67.78 4.17 -32.42
C ALA A 558 -69.00 4.90 -32.99
N SER A 559 -69.44 4.47 -34.17
CA SER A 559 -70.79 4.69 -34.68
C SER A 559 -71.72 3.64 -34.07
N ASP A 560 -72.63 4.10 -33.22
CA ASP A 560 -74.09 3.93 -33.35
C ASP A 560 -74.81 5.00 -32.51
#